data_AF-A0A851G0C7-F1
#
_entry.id   AF-A0A851G0C7-F1
#
_cell.length_a   1.000
_cell.length_b   1.000
_cell.length_c   1.000
_cell.angle_alpha   90.00
_cell.angle_beta   90.00
_cell.angle_gamma   90.00
#
_symmetry.space_group_name_H-M   'P 1'
#
loop_
_entity.id
_entity.type
_entity.pdbx_description
1 polymer ?
#
loop_
_entity_poly.entity_id
_entity_poly.type
_entity_poly.pdbx_seq_one_letter_code
_entity_poly.pdbx_strand_id
1 'polypeptide(L)'
;RNLPASKSMDSGILPDYSYRMDYPEMGECIIINNKNFHRHTGMLPRSGTDADAASVREVFMKLGYKIKINNDLSCDDIFKLLKNGK
;
A
#
# COMPACT_ATOMS: atom_id res chain seq x y z
N ARG A 1 40.03 17.16 -2.81
CA ARG A 1 39.18 17.75 -3.88
C ARG A 1 37.88 18.18 -3.20
N ASN A 2 37.71 19.47 -2.97
CA ASN A 2 36.48 20.03 -2.42
C ASN A 2 35.58 20.41 -3.61
N LEU A 3 34.36 19.86 -3.66
CA LEU A 3 33.35 20.35 -4.59
C LEU A 3 32.75 21.65 -4.04
N PRO A 4 32.53 22.68 -4.89
CA PRO A 4 32.00 23.94 -4.45
C PRO A 4 30.49 23.85 -4.20
N ALA A 5 30.01 24.60 -3.22
CA ALA A 5 28.60 24.88 -3.02
C ALA A 5 28.10 25.75 -4.18
N SER A 6 27.14 25.26 -4.97
CA SER A 6 26.29 26.12 -5.80
C SER A 6 24.97 26.36 -5.07
N LYS A 7 24.88 27.51 -4.41
CA LYS A 7 23.59 28.13 -4.10
C LYS A 7 23.01 28.59 -5.44
N SER A 8 22.04 27.85 -5.98
CA SER A 8 21.16 28.36 -7.03
C SER A 8 19.93 28.94 -6.34
N MET A 9 19.90 30.27 -6.21
CA MET A 9 18.70 31.03 -5.91
C MET A 9 18.07 31.44 -7.23
N ASP A 10 17.06 30.69 -7.65
CA ASP A 10 15.86 31.20 -8.32
C ASP A 10 14.84 30.06 -8.38
N SER A 11 14.26 29.71 -7.23
CA SER A 11 13.07 28.85 -7.23
C SER A 11 11.86 29.76 -7.41
N GLY A 12 11.69 30.30 -8.62
CA GLY A 12 10.37 30.72 -9.06
C GLY A 12 9.40 29.60 -8.66
N ILE A 13 8.39 29.93 -7.86
CA ILE A 13 7.45 28.97 -7.28
C ILE A 13 6.68 28.36 -8.45
N LEU A 14 7.24 27.30 -9.04
CA LEU A 14 6.49 26.40 -9.89
C LEU A 14 5.50 25.71 -8.94
N PRO A 15 4.20 25.74 -9.24
CA PRO A 15 3.25 24.97 -8.47
C PRO A 15 3.69 23.51 -8.50
N ASP A 16 3.86 22.91 -7.34
CA ASP A 16 4.13 21.49 -7.25
C ASP A 16 2.82 20.75 -7.58
N TYR A 17 2.72 20.32 -8.84
CA TYR A 17 1.59 19.51 -9.31
C TYR A 17 1.75 18.03 -8.94
N SER A 18 2.80 17.66 -8.20
CA SER A 18 3.10 16.29 -7.82
C SER A 18 3.00 16.07 -6.30
N TYR A 19 2.66 14.84 -5.90
CA TYR A 19 2.74 14.46 -4.50
C TYR A 19 4.21 14.29 -4.10
N ARG A 20 4.58 14.76 -2.91
CA ARG A 20 5.91 14.49 -2.34
C ARG A 20 6.02 13.01 -1.96
N MET A 21 6.88 12.28 -2.68
CA MET A 21 7.13 10.84 -2.50
C MET A 21 8.55 10.56 -1.95
N ASP A 22 9.25 11.57 -1.45
CA ASP A 22 10.64 11.52 -0.98
C ASP A 22 10.78 11.38 0.55
N TYR A 23 9.68 11.03 1.24
CA TYR A 23 9.73 10.67 2.65
C TYR A 23 10.55 9.37 2.87
N PRO A 24 11.06 9.13 4.10
CA PRO A 24 11.82 7.91 4.39
C PRO A 24 11.08 6.60 4.09
N GLU A 25 9.75 6.65 4.04
CA GLU A 25 8.88 5.51 3.77
C GLU A 25 7.79 5.91 2.77
N MET A 26 7.52 5.03 1.80
CA MET A 26 6.41 5.19 0.85
C MET A 26 5.04 5.05 1.54
N GLY A 27 5.00 4.33 2.66
CA GLY A 27 3.79 4.02 3.41
C GLY A 27 3.50 2.53 3.48
N GLU A 28 2.29 2.21 3.92
CA GLU A 28 1.81 0.84 4.07
C GLU A 28 0.90 0.43 2.91
N CYS A 29 1.03 -0.81 2.48
CA CYS A 29 0.08 -1.44 1.54
C CYS A 29 -0.62 -2.59 2.28
N ILE A 30 -1.89 -2.40 2.58
CA ILE A 30 -2.74 -3.40 3.23
C ILE A 30 -3.47 -4.19 2.14
N ILE A 31 -3.21 -5.50 2.06
CA ILE A 31 -3.85 -6.42 1.15
C ILE A 31 -4.85 -7.26 1.95
N ILE A 32 -6.14 -7.14 1.63
CA ILE A 32 -7.21 -7.95 2.21
C ILE A 32 -7.62 -9.00 1.17
N ASN A 33 -7.20 -10.24 1.38
CA ASN A 33 -7.42 -11.35 0.46
C ASN A 33 -8.50 -12.29 1.03
N ASN A 34 -9.77 -11.95 0.76
CA ASN A 34 -10.90 -12.81 1.14
C ASN A 34 -11.14 -13.85 0.04
N LYS A 35 -10.65 -15.08 0.29
CA LYS A 35 -10.84 -16.27 -0.53
C LYS A 35 -12.06 -17.05 -0.11
N ASN A 36 -12.20 -17.30 1.19
CA ASN A 36 -13.25 -18.13 1.76
C ASN A 36 -14.27 -17.25 2.48
N PHE A 37 -15.54 -17.60 2.31
CA PHE A 37 -16.65 -16.87 2.91
C PHE A 37 -17.45 -17.80 3.82
N HIS A 38 -18.04 -17.24 4.88
CA HIS A 38 -18.90 -18.01 5.76
C HIS A 38 -20.07 -18.59 4.97
N ARG A 39 -20.39 -19.87 5.22
CA ARG A 39 -21.44 -20.61 4.49
C ARG A 39 -22.80 -19.90 4.45
N HIS A 40 -23.18 -19.19 5.52
CA HIS A 40 -24.47 -18.49 5.60
C HIS A 40 -24.60 -17.34 4.58
N THR A 41 -23.50 -16.83 4.06
CA THR A 41 -23.50 -15.78 3.02
C THR A 41 -23.89 -16.31 1.64
N GLY A 42 -23.82 -17.63 1.43
CA GLY A 42 -24.02 -18.25 0.12
C GLY A 42 -22.93 -17.95 -0.92
N MET A 43 -21.87 -17.23 -0.54
CA MET A 43 -20.78 -16.87 -1.44
C MET A 43 -19.84 -18.05 -1.67
N LEU A 44 -19.45 -18.27 -2.92
CA LEU A 44 -18.49 -19.29 -3.31
C LEU A 44 -17.05 -18.85 -3.02
N PRO A 45 -16.10 -19.79 -2.82
CA PRO A 45 -14.69 -19.47 -2.72
C PRO A 45 -14.15 -18.76 -3.97
N ARG A 46 -13.28 -17.77 -3.79
CA ARG A 46 -12.63 -17.04 -4.88
C ARG A 46 -11.34 -17.72 -5.31
N SER A 47 -11.45 -18.87 -5.98
CA SER A 47 -10.30 -19.58 -6.55
C SER A 47 -9.45 -18.65 -7.45
N GLY A 48 -8.14 -18.62 -7.21
CA GLY A 48 -7.20 -17.75 -7.94
C GLY A 48 -6.77 -16.50 -7.17
N THR A 49 -7.52 -16.06 -6.15
CA THR A 49 -7.19 -14.82 -5.43
C THR A 49 -5.84 -14.84 -4.68
N ASP A 50 -5.31 -16.02 -4.36
CA ASP A 50 -3.99 -16.13 -3.73
C ASP A 50 -2.87 -15.75 -4.72
N ALA A 51 -3.07 -16.03 -6.02
CA ALA A 51 -2.15 -15.59 -7.06
C ALA A 51 -2.17 -14.06 -7.19
N ASP A 52 -3.38 -13.46 -7.18
CA ASP A 52 -3.53 -12.00 -7.19
C ASP A 52 -2.83 -11.36 -5.99
N ALA A 53 -3.06 -11.87 -4.77
CA ALA A 53 -2.44 -11.36 -3.56
C ALA A 53 -0.90 -11.44 -3.60
N ALA A 54 -0.36 -12.54 -4.14
CA ALA A 54 1.08 -12.72 -4.31
C ALA A 54 1.66 -11.71 -5.33
N SER A 55 1.00 -11.53 -6.47
CA SER A 55 1.43 -10.57 -7.49
C SER A 55 1.36 -9.12 -7.00
N VAL A 56 0.27 -8.74 -6.31
CA VAL A 56 0.14 -7.39 -5.71
C VAL A 56 1.23 -7.16 -4.67
N ARG A 57 1.48 -8.14 -3.77
CA ARG A 57 2.59 -8.06 -2.81
C ARG A 57 3.91 -7.80 -3.52
N GLU A 58 4.24 -8.57 -4.56
CA GLU A 58 5.51 -8.44 -5.25
C GLU A 58 5.69 -7.05 -5.88
N VAL A 59 4.65 -6.53 -6.54
CA VAL A 59 4.69 -5.20 -7.17
C VAL A 59 4.87 -4.11 -6.12
N PHE A 60 4.06 -4.11 -5.06
CA PHE A 60 4.11 -3.04 -4.06
C PHE A 60 5.38 -3.10 -3.18
N MET A 61 5.96 -4.29 -2.98
CA MET A 61 7.29 -4.41 -2.37
C MET A 61 8.36 -3.72 -3.24
N LYS A 62 8.34 -3.93 -4.56
CA LYS A 62 9.29 -3.29 -5.49
C LYS A 62 9.10 -1.77 -5.52
N LEU A 63 7.89 -1.28 -5.26
CA LEU A 63 7.59 0.15 -5.13
C LEU A 63 7.97 0.74 -3.76
N GLY A 64 8.52 -0.05 -2.83
CA GLY A 64 9.00 0.43 -1.53
C GLY A 64 7.96 0.50 -0.42
N TYR A 65 6.77 -0.08 -0.60
CA TYR A 65 5.74 -0.12 0.45
C TYR A 65 6.01 -1.22 1.48
N LYS A 66 5.62 -0.97 2.73
CA LYS A 66 5.52 -1.99 3.78
C LYS A 66 4.24 -2.79 3.60
N ILE A 67 4.35 -4.07 3.28
CA ILE A 67 3.17 -4.90 2.99
C ILE A 67 2.59 -5.53 4.26
N LYS A 68 1.26 -5.46 4.42
CA LYS A 68 0.49 -6.21 5.41
C LYS A 68 -0.60 -7.03 4.70
N ILE A 69 -0.50 -8.36 4.73
CA ILE A 69 -1.51 -9.26 4.15
C ILE A 69 -2.42 -9.78 5.25
N ASN A 70 -3.73 -9.69 5.02
CA ASN A 70 -4.76 -10.26 5.87
C ASN A 70 -5.66 -11.14 5.00
N ASN A 71 -5.93 -12.37 5.42
CA ASN A 71 -6.77 -13.30 4.67
C ASN A 71 -8.10 -13.53 5.39
N ASP A 72 -9.18 -13.67 4.61
CA ASP A 72 -10.52 -14.08 5.08
C ASP A 72 -11.04 -13.28 6.30
N LEU A 73 -11.07 -11.96 6.18
CA LEU A 73 -11.62 -11.08 7.21
C LEU A 73 -13.14 -10.92 7.09
N SER A 74 -13.82 -10.91 8.25
CA SER A 74 -15.20 -10.47 8.33
C SER A 74 -15.34 -8.96 8.07
N CYS A 75 -16.55 -8.48 7.83
CA CYS A 75 -16.80 -7.04 7.68
C CYS A 75 -16.30 -6.26 8.91
N ASP A 76 -16.62 -6.74 10.11
CA ASP A 76 -16.22 -6.09 11.36
C ASP A 76 -14.69 -6.05 11.52
N ASP A 77 -14.00 -7.11 11.11
CA ASP A 77 -12.54 -7.17 11.21
C ASP A 77 -11.87 -6.26 10.19
N ILE A 78 -12.43 -6.11 8.98
CA ILE A 78 -11.98 -5.10 8.02
C ILE A 78 -12.15 -3.70 8.61
N PHE A 79 -13.30 -3.39 9.22
CA PHE A 79 -13.52 -2.10 9.86
C PHE A 79 -12.55 -1.85 11.02
N LYS A 80 -12.30 -2.84 11.88
CA LYS A 80 -11.32 -2.73 12.98
C LYS A 80 -9.90 -2.53 12.44
N LEU A 81 -9.51 -3.30 11.43
CA LEU A 81 -8.20 -3.20 10.79
C LEU A 81 -7.96 -1.79 10.27
N LEU A 82 -8.91 -1.23 9.51
CA LEU A 82 -8.77 0.09 8.90
C LEU A 82 -8.87 1.23 9.92
N LYS A 83 -9.64 1.06 11.02
CA LYS A 83 -9.69 2.04 12.11
C LYS A 83 -8.43 2.05 12.98
N ASN A 84 -7.78 0.90 13.13
CA ASN A 84 -6.61 0.73 14.00
C ASN A 84 -5.28 0.94 13.26
N GLY A 85 -5.30 1.24 11.96
CA GLY A 85 -4.12 1.63 11.18
C GLY A 85 -3.64 3.04 11.52
N LYS A 86 -3.31 3.28 12.79
CA LYS A 86 -2.49 4.40 13.25
C LYS A 86 -1.03 4.00 13.31
#